data_AF-A0A0N4ZGL7-F1
#
_entry.id   AF-A0A0N4ZGL7-F1
#
_cell.length_a   1.000
_cell.length_b   1.000
_cell.length_c   1.000
_cell.angle_alpha   90.00
_cell.angle_beta   90.00
_cell.angle_gamma   90.00
#
_symmetry.space_group_name_H-M   'P 1'
#
loop_
_entity.id
_entity.type
_entity.pdbx_description
1 polymer ?
#
loop_
_entity_poly.entity_id
_entity_poly.type
_entity_poly.pdbx_seq_one_letter_code
_entity_poly.pdbx_strand_id
1 'polypeptide(L)'
;MNVPTLPPEILKHIFTYVDWVTLKNIRLTCKQFYYIVKKNIRDMQKPTLFYLSIESAVRENGSREIKLNYECEGYAPYSDQLTNDCLEEWKKLKDLEKLLSKTNLRYINEMEIKIHGNTKIFNVINRYFKPGTSFTCLCIYIYNSPVFKGFAEFMSKIKYVREFWLPHLCFQNQSIPQNYVLPIDKYITRLTFKECPCTPFINAKMIKYFIENNPELYYLNLSTYRRHYERDVIKTIMNQLKKNTIGCSPHDFYISFRTIGISYNLENEFHNHFFGTDYRLKEIDEEFDIPYYKASLPCGSCNEEKVITVRMSHYNINHPHFCELPEDDDA
;
A
#
# COMPACT_ATOMS: atom_id res chain seq x y z
N MET A 1 46.63 -0.94 -18.99
CA MET A 1 45.57 -0.74 -20.00
C MET A 1 44.95 0.64 -19.77
N ASN A 2 44.91 1.51 -20.78
CA ASN A 2 44.45 2.89 -20.63
C ASN A 2 42.94 2.97 -20.98
N VAL A 3 42.05 2.87 -19.99
CA VAL A 3 40.59 2.78 -20.20
C VAL A 3 40.02 3.90 -21.10
N PRO A 4 40.46 5.18 -21.00
CA PRO A 4 40.01 6.25 -21.90
C PRO A 4 40.28 6.04 -23.39
N THR A 5 41.24 5.18 -23.78
CA THR A 5 41.55 4.93 -25.19
C THR A 5 40.64 3.91 -25.85
N LEU A 6 39.69 3.33 -25.11
CA LEU A 6 38.70 2.42 -25.67
C LEU A 6 37.70 3.16 -26.56
N PRO A 7 37.17 2.50 -27.61
CA PRO A 7 36.10 3.07 -28.43
C PRO A 7 34.87 3.44 -27.57
N PRO A 8 34.18 4.55 -27.87
CA PRO A 8 32.99 4.98 -27.12
C PRO A 8 31.89 3.92 -26.98
N GLU A 9 31.75 3.05 -27.98
CA GLU A 9 30.77 1.96 -28.01
C GLU A 9 31.11 0.88 -26.98
N ILE A 10 32.40 0.56 -26.83
CA ILE A 10 32.90 -0.39 -25.82
C ILE A 10 32.73 0.21 -24.43
N LEU A 11 33.09 1.49 -24.25
CA LEU A 11 32.89 2.20 -22.98
C LEU A 11 31.41 2.27 -22.60
N LYS A 12 30.51 2.55 -23.56
CA LYS A 12 29.06 2.51 -23.34
C LYS A 12 28.65 1.13 -22.82
N HIS A 13 29.07 0.06 -23.49
CA HIS A 13 28.71 -1.30 -23.11
C HIS A 13 29.24 -1.68 -21.73
N ILE A 14 30.48 -1.31 -21.39
CA ILE A 14 31.04 -1.51 -20.05
C ILE A 14 30.19 -0.77 -19.02
N PHE A 15 29.86 0.50 -19.26
CA PHE A 15 29.12 1.33 -18.31
C PHE A 15 27.69 0.83 -18.06
N THR A 16 27.06 0.06 -18.95
CA THR A 16 25.73 -0.51 -18.68
C THR A 16 25.71 -1.56 -17.56
N TYR A 17 26.86 -2.15 -17.23
CA TYR A 17 27.01 -3.14 -16.15
C TYR A 17 27.48 -2.53 -14.83
N VAL A 18 27.80 -1.24 -14.81
CA VAL A 18 28.31 -0.56 -13.62
C VAL A 18 27.13 -0.06 -12.79
N ASP A 19 27.21 -0.21 -11.46
CA ASP A 19 26.19 0.28 -10.54
C ASP A 19 26.06 1.81 -10.58
N TRP A 20 24.93 2.32 -10.09
CA TRP A 20 24.62 3.74 -10.16
C TRP A 20 25.65 4.63 -9.44
N VAL A 21 26.13 4.20 -8.27
CA VAL A 21 27.07 4.97 -7.45
C VAL A 21 28.41 5.10 -8.17
N THR A 22 28.90 4.00 -8.73
CA THR A 22 30.12 3.99 -9.52
C THR A 22 29.94 4.77 -10.82
N LEU A 23 28.78 4.70 -11.50
CA LEU A 23 28.47 5.52 -12.68
C LEU A 23 28.54 7.03 -12.38
N LYS A 24 28.10 7.46 -11.19
CA LYS A 24 28.23 8.85 -10.75
C LYS A 24 29.70 9.27 -10.68
N ASN A 25 30.56 8.42 -10.13
CA ASN A 25 32.01 8.67 -10.05
C ASN A 25 32.68 8.67 -11.43
N ILE A 26 32.33 7.73 -12.31
CA ILE A 26 32.82 7.64 -13.69
C ILE A 26 32.61 8.96 -14.45
N ARG A 27 31.45 9.61 -14.27
CA ARG A 27 31.14 10.90 -14.91
C ARG A 27 32.06 12.04 -14.47
N LEU A 28 32.68 11.94 -13.29
CA LEU A 28 33.56 12.97 -12.74
C LEU A 28 35.02 12.80 -13.17
N THR A 29 35.37 11.66 -13.76
CA THR A 29 36.77 11.34 -14.13
C THR A 29 37.27 12.13 -15.35
N CYS A 30 36.49 12.19 -16.44
CA CYS A 30 36.87 12.91 -17.66
C CYS A 30 35.67 13.32 -18.53
N LYS A 31 35.88 14.27 -19.45
CA LYS A 31 34.83 14.78 -20.36
C LYS A 31 34.20 13.68 -21.22
N GLN A 32 35.03 12.77 -21.75
CA GLN A 32 34.55 11.67 -22.61
C GLN A 32 33.55 10.78 -21.85
N PHE A 33 33.89 10.35 -20.64
CA PHE A 33 33.01 9.50 -19.84
C PHE A 33 31.74 10.23 -19.44
N TYR A 34 31.83 11.51 -19.07
CA TYR A 34 30.65 12.36 -18.83
C TYR A 34 29.68 12.34 -20.03
N TYR A 35 30.17 12.56 -21.25
CA TYR A 35 29.31 12.60 -22.44
C TYR A 35 28.72 11.24 -22.79
N ILE A 36 29.51 10.16 -22.68
CA ILE A 36 29.03 8.79 -22.93
C ILE A 36 27.88 8.45 -21.97
N VAL A 37 28.05 8.68 -20.67
CA VAL A 37 27.01 8.39 -19.68
C VAL A 37 25.79 9.30 -19.88
N LYS A 38 25.99 10.61 -20.10
CA LYS A 38 24.89 11.57 -20.29
C LYS A 38 24.03 11.24 -21.52
N LYS A 39 24.65 10.89 -22.66
CA LYS A 39 23.95 10.59 -23.92
C LYS A 39 23.19 9.27 -23.85
N ASN A 40 23.68 8.32 -23.06
CA ASN A 40 23.13 6.95 -22.99
C ASN A 40 22.44 6.65 -21.64
N ILE A 41 22.10 7.66 -20.84
CA ILE A 41 21.56 7.49 -19.48
C ILE A 41 20.31 6.60 -19.39
N ARG A 42 19.56 6.47 -20.50
CA ARG A 42 18.38 5.59 -20.57
C ARG A 42 18.73 4.11 -20.55
N ASP A 43 19.92 3.76 -21.03
CA ASP A 43 20.42 2.39 -21.15
C ASP A 43 21.28 1.99 -19.93
N MET A 44 21.56 2.93 -19.03
CA MET A 44 22.43 2.75 -17.87
C MET A 44 21.62 2.31 -16.65
N GLN A 45 22.31 1.74 -15.65
CA GLN A 45 21.71 1.50 -14.34
C GLN A 45 21.18 2.82 -13.75
N LYS A 46 20.02 2.75 -13.11
CA LYS A 46 19.35 3.88 -12.47
C LYS A 46 19.36 3.70 -10.95
N PRO A 47 19.38 4.79 -10.17
CA PRO A 47 19.23 4.69 -8.72
C PRO A 47 17.93 3.99 -8.37
N THR A 48 17.99 3.10 -7.39
CA THR A 48 16.80 2.49 -6.80
C THR A 48 16.03 3.53 -5.98
N LEU A 49 14.72 3.61 -6.17
CA LEU A 49 13.83 4.44 -5.36
C LEU A 49 13.43 3.66 -4.11
N PHE A 50 13.87 4.10 -2.94
CA PHE A 50 13.56 3.44 -1.67
C PHE A 50 12.23 3.90 -1.12
N TYR A 51 12.04 5.22 -1.04
CA TYR A 51 10.83 5.84 -0.50
C TYR A 51 10.29 6.88 -1.47
N LEU A 52 8.96 6.96 -1.59
CA LEU A 52 8.26 7.99 -2.34
C LEU A 52 6.91 8.31 -1.68
N SER A 53 6.74 9.53 -1.21
CA SER A 53 5.44 10.06 -0.78
C SER A 53 4.98 11.18 -1.70
N ILE A 54 3.75 11.05 -2.20
CA ILE A 54 3.10 12.03 -3.07
C ILE A 54 1.79 12.43 -2.38
N GLU A 55 1.64 13.71 -2.07
CA GLU A 55 0.43 14.25 -1.46
C GLU A 55 -0.16 15.35 -2.35
N SER A 56 -1.44 15.26 -2.69
CA SER A 56 -2.19 16.39 -3.23
C SER A 56 -3.20 16.92 -2.22
N ALA A 57 -3.20 18.24 -2.06
CA ALA A 57 -4.14 18.96 -1.19
C ALA A 57 -4.90 20.03 -1.99
N VAL A 58 -6.10 20.36 -1.53
CA VAL A 58 -6.90 21.49 -1.98
C VAL A 58 -6.92 22.50 -0.84
N ARG A 59 -6.45 23.71 -1.10
CA ARG A 59 -6.44 24.81 -0.11
C ARG A 59 -7.81 25.47 -0.02
N GLU A 60 -8.04 26.24 1.04
CA GLU A 60 -9.30 26.98 1.26
C GLU A 60 -9.67 27.91 0.08
N ASN A 61 -8.67 28.52 -0.55
CA ASN A 61 -8.87 29.37 -1.74
C ASN A 61 -9.13 28.57 -3.04
N GLY A 62 -9.30 27.26 -2.97
CA GLY A 62 -9.51 26.35 -4.10
C GLY A 62 -8.25 26.01 -4.90
N SER A 63 -7.10 26.60 -4.57
CA SER A 63 -5.83 26.26 -5.23
C SER A 63 -5.36 24.86 -4.82
N ARG A 64 -4.57 24.24 -5.70
CA ARG A 64 -4.08 22.88 -5.53
C ARG A 64 -2.58 22.87 -5.31
N GLU A 65 -2.17 22.01 -4.40
CA GLU A 65 -0.78 21.80 -4.04
C GLU A 65 -0.42 20.34 -4.18
N ILE A 66 0.83 20.08 -4.58
CA ILE A 66 1.42 18.74 -4.56
C ILE A 66 2.72 18.79 -3.77
N LYS A 67 2.81 17.97 -2.72
CA LYS A 67 4.04 17.72 -1.96
C LYS A 67 4.66 16.40 -2.44
N LEU A 68 5.98 16.38 -2.50
CA LEU A 68 6.76 15.25 -2.99
C LEU A 68 7.97 15.04 -2.07
N ASN A 69 8.02 13.89 -1.41
CA ASN A 69 9.14 13.45 -0.59
C ASN A 69 9.70 12.15 -1.16
N TYR A 70 11.02 12.00 -1.26
CA TYR A 70 11.59 10.78 -1.81
C TYR A 70 13.01 10.49 -1.29
N GLU A 71 13.36 9.21 -1.31
CA GLU A 71 14.71 8.72 -1.01
C GLU A 71 15.18 7.79 -2.12
N CYS A 72 16.42 8.00 -2.59
CA CYS A 72 17.02 7.24 -3.67
C CYS A 72 18.45 6.84 -3.33
N GLU A 73 18.87 5.70 -3.85
CA GLU A 73 20.23 5.20 -3.73
C GLU A 73 21.30 6.24 -4.15
N GLY A 74 22.29 6.44 -3.27
CA GLY A 74 23.42 7.35 -3.51
C GLY A 74 23.08 8.85 -3.41
N TYR A 75 21.89 9.18 -2.90
CA TYR A 75 21.50 10.52 -2.49
C TYR A 75 21.28 10.52 -0.98
N ALA A 76 21.70 11.59 -0.29
CA ALA A 76 21.21 11.84 1.07
C ALA A 76 19.67 11.92 1.02
N PRO A 77 18.95 11.53 2.09
CA PRO A 77 17.50 11.65 2.13
C PRO A 77 17.12 13.08 1.74
N TYR A 78 16.52 13.20 0.57
CA TYR A 78 16.13 14.49 0.02
C TYR A 78 14.75 14.79 0.60
N SER A 79 14.73 15.14 1.89
CA SER A 79 13.58 15.80 2.47
C SER A 79 13.60 17.24 1.98
N ASP A 80 13.23 17.45 0.72
CA ASP A 80 12.58 18.70 0.39
C ASP A 80 11.24 18.67 1.16
N GLN A 81 11.28 19.00 2.45
CA GLN A 81 10.30 19.92 2.98
C GLN A 81 10.50 21.22 2.19
N LEU A 82 10.14 21.20 0.90
CA LEU A 82 9.70 22.38 0.21
C LEU A 82 8.36 22.71 0.86
N THR A 83 8.41 23.23 2.09
CA THR A 83 7.63 24.42 2.44
C THR A 83 8.18 25.59 1.62
N ASN A 84 8.27 25.42 0.30
CA ASN A 84 8.37 26.53 -0.62
C ASN A 84 6.93 26.77 -1.04
N ASP A 85 6.40 27.86 -0.53
CA ASP A 85 5.24 28.57 -1.02
C ASP A 85 4.82 28.16 -2.43
N CYS A 86 3.61 27.62 -2.54
CA CYS A 86 2.75 27.82 -3.70
C CYS A 86 3.40 27.57 -5.07
N LEU A 87 4.06 26.43 -5.29
CA LEU A 87 4.37 26.03 -6.66
C LEU A 87 3.11 25.43 -7.31
N GLU A 88 2.68 26.04 -8.42
CA GLU A 88 1.56 25.57 -9.25
C GLU A 88 1.65 24.05 -9.49
N GLU A 89 0.54 23.33 -9.31
CA GLU A 89 0.39 21.86 -9.46
C GLU A 89 1.24 21.28 -10.62
N TRP A 90 1.26 21.96 -11.76
CA TRP A 90 1.98 21.51 -12.96
C TRP A 90 3.50 21.44 -12.79
N LYS A 91 4.13 22.32 -12.01
CA LYS A 91 5.59 22.31 -11.77
C LYS A 91 5.97 21.05 -11.00
N LYS A 92 5.21 20.75 -9.95
CA LYS A 92 5.42 19.56 -9.11
C LYS A 92 5.13 18.27 -9.87
N LEU A 93 4.13 18.25 -10.75
CA LEU A 93 3.92 17.10 -11.65
C LEU A 93 5.12 16.89 -12.60
N LYS A 94 5.74 17.95 -13.11
CA LYS A 94 6.98 17.84 -13.92
C LYS A 94 8.18 17.35 -13.10
N ASP A 95 8.28 17.77 -11.84
CA ASP A 95 9.32 17.27 -10.93
C ASP A 95 9.13 15.77 -10.64
N LEU A 96 7.89 15.35 -10.40
CA LEU A 96 7.54 13.93 -10.27
C LEU A 96 7.89 13.15 -11.55
N GLU A 97 7.52 13.65 -12.73
CA GLU A 97 7.90 13.03 -14.02
C GLU A 97 9.42 12.90 -14.16
N LYS A 98 10.16 13.96 -13.81
CA LYS A 98 11.63 13.98 -13.87
C LYS A 98 12.24 12.97 -12.92
N LEU A 99 11.72 12.85 -11.69
CA LEU A 99 12.12 11.84 -10.72
C LEU A 99 11.89 10.43 -11.27
N LEU A 100 10.64 10.10 -11.61
CA LEU A 100 10.24 8.76 -12.07
C LEU A 100 10.96 8.35 -13.36
N SER A 101 11.29 9.29 -14.25
CA SER A 101 12.04 8.99 -15.47
C SER A 101 13.48 8.53 -15.21
N LYS A 102 14.06 8.93 -14.07
CA LYS A 102 15.46 8.76 -13.73
C LYS A 102 15.71 7.67 -12.68
N THR A 103 14.67 7.10 -12.08
CA THR A 103 14.81 6.06 -11.06
C THR A 103 14.44 4.69 -11.60
N ASN A 104 14.91 3.65 -10.90
CA ASN A 104 14.45 2.29 -11.07
C ASN A 104 13.18 2.08 -10.22
N LEU A 105 12.06 1.77 -10.88
CA LEU A 105 10.73 1.60 -10.26
C LEU A 105 10.29 0.12 -10.20
N ARG A 106 11.21 -0.82 -10.40
CA ARG A 106 10.89 -2.26 -10.39
C ARG A 106 10.55 -2.76 -8.99
N TYR A 107 11.29 -2.29 -8.00
CA TYR A 107 11.12 -2.60 -6.59
C TYR A 107 11.25 -1.31 -5.80
N ILE A 108 10.25 -1.00 -4.99
CA ILE A 108 10.22 0.19 -4.13
C ILE A 108 9.99 -0.29 -2.71
N ASN A 109 10.78 0.17 -1.76
CA ASN A 109 10.59 -0.28 -0.39
C ASN A 109 9.27 0.25 0.16
N GLU A 110 9.04 1.55 0.04
CA GLU A 110 7.84 2.19 0.57
C GLU A 110 7.30 3.25 -0.38
N MET A 111 5.99 3.24 -0.61
CA MET A 111 5.32 4.27 -1.37
C MET A 111 4.03 4.69 -0.66
N GLU A 112 3.87 6.01 -0.52
CA GLU A 112 2.68 6.63 0.02
C GLU A 112 2.04 7.56 -1.02
N ILE A 113 0.73 7.46 -1.21
CA ILE A 113 -0.02 8.31 -2.12
C ILE A 113 -1.22 8.87 -1.37
N LYS A 114 -1.22 10.17 -1.09
CA LYS A 114 -2.36 10.90 -0.53
C LYS A 114 -2.98 11.77 -1.61
N ILE A 115 -4.24 11.54 -1.93
CA ILE A 115 -4.93 12.28 -2.98
C ILE A 115 -6.18 12.93 -2.40
N HIS A 116 -6.25 14.25 -2.47
CA HIS A 116 -7.46 15.02 -2.24
C HIS A 116 -7.96 15.68 -3.53
N GLY A 117 -9.25 15.50 -3.83
CA GLY A 117 -9.92 16.17 -4.95
C GLY A 117 -9.46 15.67 -6.32
N ASN A 118 -9.82 16.37 -7.39
CA ASN A 118 -9.45 15.97 -8.75
C ASN A 118 -7.96 16.24 -9.02
N THR A 119 -7.18 15.21 -9.33
CA THR A 119 -5.72 15.30 -9.53
C THR A 119 -5.27 14.50 -10.75
N LYS A 120 -4.10 14.85 -11.29
CA LYS A 120 -3.43 14.12 -12.38
C LYS A 120 -2.33 13.17 -11.90
N ILE A 121 -2.16 12.97 -10.58
CA ILE A 121 -1.11 12.09 -10.03
C ILE A 121 -1.15 10.69 -10.64
N PHE A 122 -2.31 10.03 -10.66
CA PHE A 122 -2.44 8.71 -11.25
C PHE A 122 -2.06 8.70 -12.75
N ASN A 123 -2.38 9.76 -13.50
CA ASN A 123 -1.99 9.87 -14.91
C ASN A 123 -0.46 9.97 -15.07
N VAL A 124 0.22 10.68 -14.17
CA VAL A 124 1.68 10.77 -14.17
C VAL A 124 2.28 9.41 -13.87
N ILE A 125 1.96 8.81 -12.71
CA ILE A 125 2.58 7.55 -12.28
C ILE A 125 2.30 6.43 -13.30
N ASN A 126 1.11 6.39 -13.90
CA ASN A 126 0.76 5.38 -14.89
C ASN A 126 1.65 5.36 -16.14
N ARG A 127 2.29 6.47 -16.50
CA ARG A 127 3.21 6.48 -17.65
C ARG A 127 4.55 5.81 -17.34
N TYR A 128 5.00 5.85 -16.08
CA TYR A 128 6.34 5.41 -15.68
C TYR A 128 6.34 4.02 -15.07
N PHE A 129 5.36 3.72 -14.21
CA PHE A 129 5.20 2.39 -13.63
C PHE A 129 4.88 1.37 -14.73
N LYS A 130 5.46 0.17 -14.62
CA LYS A 130 5.31 -0.91 -15.60
C LYS A 130 4.73 -2.15 -14.93
N PRO A 131 4.03 -3.02 -15.67
CA PRO A 131 3.62 -4.31 -15.15
C PRO A 131 4.82 -5.06 -14.55
N GLY A 132 4.66 -5.59 -13.34
CA GLY A 132 5.75 -6.26 -12.63
C GLY A 132 6.35 -5.45 -11.48
N THR A 133 5.92 -4.20 -11.26
CA THR A 133 6.40 -3.40 -10.11
C THR A 133 6.00 -4.08 -8.80
N SER A 134 6.92 -4.06 -7.83
CA SER A 134 6.72 -4.64 -6.50
C SER A 134 7.00 -3.63 -5.40
N PHE A 135 6.29 -3.76 -4.27
CA PHE A 135 6.43 -2.91 -3.09
C PHE A 135 6.63 -3.73 -1.81
N THR A 136 7.49 -3.27 -0.88
CA THR A 136 7.41 -3.77 0.51
C THR A 136 6.16 -3.22 1.17
N CYS A 137 6.00 -1.90 1.17
CA CYS A 137 4.86 -1.20 1.74
C CYS A 137 4.24 -0.26 0.69
N LEU A 138 2.91 -0.36 0.50
CA LEU A 138 2.15 0.56 -0.33
C LEU A 138 0.98 1.10 0.48
N CYS A 139 0.97 2.41 0.68
CA CYS A 139 -0.10 3.12 1.39
C CYS A 139 -0.79 4.12 0.46
N ILE A 140 -2.11 4.06 0.34
CA ILE A 140 -2.88 4.95 -0.54
C ILE A 140 -4.10 5.49 0.21
N TYR A 141 -4.17 6.81 0.30
CA TYR A 141 -5.29 7.58 0.81
C TYR A 141 -5.96 8.34 -0.34
N ILE A 142 -7.26 8.22 -0.47
CA ILE A 142 -8.04 8.84 -1.54
C ILE A 142 -9.23 9.56 -0.90
N TYR A 143 -9.10 10.87 -0.70
CA TYR A 143 -10.09 11.74 -0.10
C TYR A 143 -10.90 12.43 -1.19
N ASN A 144 -12.21 12.14 -1.23
CA ASN A 144 -13.19 12.79 -2.11
C ASN A 144 -12.67 13.04 -3.54
N SER A 145 -12.16 11.99 -4.19
CA SER A 145 -11.40 12.13 -5.43
C SER A 145 -11.91 11.19 -6.53
N PRO A 146 -12.27 11.70 -7.71
CA PRO A 146 -12.84 10.88 -8.79
C PRO A 146 -11.75 10.20 -9.63
N VAL A 147 -10.86 9.44 -8.98
CA VAL A 147 -9.65 8.85 -9.59
C VAL A 147 -9.67 7.34 -9.76
N PHE A 148 -10.82 6.68 -9.61
CA PHE A 148 -10.92 5.21 -9.63
C PHE A 148 -10.29 4.58 -10.87
N LYS A 149 -10.51 5.15 -12.08
CA LYS A 149 -9.92 4.63 -13.32
C LYS A 149 -8.39 4.65 -13.30
N GLY A 150 -7.80 5.78 -12.89
CA GLY A 150 -6.35 5.94 -12.80
C GLY A 150 -5.75 5.05 -11.71
N PHE A 151 -6.44 4.94 -10.58
CA PHE A 151 -6.11 4.01 -9.50
C PHE A 151 -6.12 2.56 -9.99
N ALA A 152 -7.20 2.10 -10.62
CA ALA A 152 -7.31 0.72 -11.11
C ALA A 152 -6.22 0.38 -12.15
N GLU A 153 -5.90 1.33 -13.05
CA GLU A 153 -4.79 1.17 -14.00
C GLU A 153 -3.44 1.06 -13.28
N PHE A 154 -3.21 1.87 -12.25
CA PHE A 154 -1.99 1.79 -11.43
C PHE A 154 -1.90 0.43 -10.74
N MET A 155 -2.98 0.00 -10.08
CA MET A 155 -3.05 -1.29 -9.40
C MET A 155 -2.78 -2.46 -10.35
N SER A 156 -3.19 -2.38 -11.63
CA SER A 156 -2.91 -3.41 -12.65
C SER A 156 -1.43 -3.59 -12.99
N LYS A 157 -0.57 -2.63 -12.62
CA LYS A 157 0.89 -2.70 -12.86
C LYS A 157 1.63 -3.34 -11.70
N ILE A 158 0.96 -3.46 -10.55
CA ILE A 158 1.53 -3.95 -9.31
C ILE A 158 1.44 -5.47 -9.32
N LYS A 159 2.60 -6.12 -9.20
CA LYS A 159 2.68 -7.56 -9.13
C LYS A 159 2.62 -8.03 -7.68
N TYR A 160 3.48 -7.49 -6.83
CA TYR A 160 3.63 -7.91 -5.44
C TYR A 160 3.58 -6.72 -4.49
N VAL A 161 2.88 -6.89 -3.38
CA VAL A 161 2.88 -5.96 -2.25
C VAL A 161 2.93 -6.78 -0.98
N ARG A 162 3.88 -6.52 -0.08
CA ARG A 162 3.95 -7.24 1.19
C ARG A 162 2.98 -6.66 2.23
N GLU A 163 2.99 -5.34 2.38
CA GLU A 163 2.10 -4.62 3.28
C GLU A 163 1.27 -3.61 2.47
N PHE A 164 -0.05 -3.79 2.47
CA PHE A 164 -0.94 -3.00 1.65
C PHE A 164 -2.00 -2.26 2.48
N TRP A 165 -1.91 -0.93 2.46
CA TRP A 165 -2.69 -0.05 3.30
C TRP A 165 -3.56 0.84 2.43
N LEU A 166 -4.87 0.66 2.50
CA LEU A 166 -5.88 1.56 1.97
C LEU A 166 -6.70 2.16 3.13
N PRO A 167 -6.09 3.01 3.97
CA PRO A 167 -6.70 3.55 5.18
C PRO A 167 -7.81 4.59 4.91
N HIS A 168 -7.96 5.05 3.67
CA HIS A 168 -9.06 5.93 3.31
C HIS A 168 -9.38 5.82 1.82
N LEU A 169 -10.56 5.29 1.47
CA LEU A 169 -11.04 5.18 0.09
C LEU A 169 -12.36 5.93 -0.10
N CYS A 170 -12.30 7.06 -0.80
CA CYS A 170 -13.44 7.90 -1.15
C CYS A 170 -13.33 8.34 -2.62
N PHE A 171 -13.97 7.59 -3.52
CA PHE A 171 -13.93 7.86 -4.96
C PHE A 171 -15.04 8.83 -5.43
N GLN A 172 -15.54 9.71 -4.55
CA GLN A 172 -16.57 10.71 -4.86
C GLN A 172 -17.80 10.11 -5.59
N ASN A 173 -18.39 9.04 -5.05
CA ASN A 173 -19.53 8.31 -5.65
C ASN A 173 -19.29 7.74 -7.06
N GLN A 174 -18.04 7.58 -7.52
CA GLN A 174 -17.77 6.91 -8.78
C GLN A 174 -18.31 5.47 -8.76
N SER A 175 -18.89 5.04 -9.88
CA SER A 175 -19.34 3.66 -10.03
C SER A 175 -18.15 2.71 -10.07
N ILE A 176 -18.08 1.83 -9.06
CA ILE A 176 -17.09 0.76 -8.96
C ILE A 176 -17.78 -0.55 -9.32
N PRO A 177 -17.18 -1.40 -10.19
CA PRO A 177 -17.78 -2.70 -10.49
C PRO A 177 -17.98 -3.52 -9.21
N GLN A 178 -19.19 -4.03 -8.99
CA GLN A 178 -19.56 -4.75 -7.75
C GLN A 178 -18.65 -5.95 -7.43
N ASN A 179 -18.08 -6.56 -8.47
CA ASN A 179 -17.19 -7.72 -8.39
C ASN A 179 -15.72 -7.38 -8.71
N TYR A 180 -15.35 -6.10 -8.58
CA TYR A 180 -13.97 -5.66 -8.75
C TYR A 180 -13.06 -6.37 -7.75
N VAL A 181 -11.94 -6.89 -8.23
CA VAL A 181 -10.89 -7.50 -7.41
C VAL A 181 -9.59 -6.81 -7.80
N LEU A 182 -8.82 -6.39 -6.80
CA LEU A 182 -7.52 -5.80 -7.06
C LEU A 182 -6.57 -6.86 -7.65
N PRO A 183 -5.89 -6.56 -8.77
CA PRO A 183 -5.04 -7.52 -9.47
C PRO A 183 -3.65 -7.61 -8.83
N ILE A 184 -3.59 -7.80 -7.51
CA ILE A 184 -2.33 -8.00 -6.79
C ILE A 184 -2.15 -9.51 -6.62
N ASP A 185 -0.95 -10.00 -6.96
CA ASP A 185 -0.61 -11.40 -6.77
C ASP A 185 -0.26 -11.69 -5.28
N LYS A 186 0.27 -12.88 -5.05
CA LYS A 186 0.64 -13.43 -3.74
C LYS A 186 1.59 -12.51 -2.93
N TYR A 187 1.88 -12.92 -1.70
CA TYR A 187 2.86 -12.33 -0.76
C TYR A 187 2.37 -11.16 0.11
N ILE A 188 1.07 -10.88 0.14
CA ILE A 188 0.52 -9.94 1.12
C ILE A 188 0.54 -10.59 2.50
N THR A 189 1.20 -9.95 3.45
CA THR A 189 1.25 -10.36 4.85
C THR A 189 0.35 -9.50 5.74
N ARG A 190 0.15 -8.23 5.36
CA ARG A 190 -0.70 -7.26 6.08
C ARG A 190 -1.58 -6.49 5.10
N LEU A 191 -2.87 -6.42 5.40
CA LEU A 191 -3.86 -5.78 4.55
C LEU A 191 -4.80 -4.90 5.37
N THR A 192 -4.95 -3.65 4.95
CA THR A 192 -5.91 -2.71 5.55
C THR A 192 -6.78 -2.11 4.48
N PHE A 193 -8.10 -2.17 4.69
CA PHE A 193 -9.08 -1.44 3.89
C PHE A 193 -10.00 -0.63 4.78
N LYS A 194 -10.13 0.66 4.50
CA LYS A 194 -11.11 1.54 5.12
C LYS A 194 -11.75 2.42 4.05
N GLU A 195 -13.05 2.25 3.85
CA GLU A 195 -13.82 2.95 2.81
C GLU A 195 -14.75 4.03 3.40
N CYS A 196 -15.04 5.10 2.63
CA CYS A 196 -16.08 6.09 2.97
C CYS A 196 -17.48 5.48 2.73
N PRO A 197 -18.57 5.91 3.42
CA PRO A 197 -19.92 5.41 3.13
C PRO A 197 -20.32 5.56 1.66
N CYS A 198 -19.78 6.58 0.99
CA CYS A 198 -20.06 6.90 -0.41
C CYS A 198 -19.34 5.97 -1.42
N THR A 199 -18.51 5.04 -0.96
CA THR A 199 -17.60 4.24 -1.79
C THR A 199 -17.68 2.77 -1.39
N PRO A 200 -18.57 1.97 -2.00
CA PRO A 200 -18.71 0.53 -1.68
C PRO A 200 -17.64 -0.31 -2.40
N PHE A 201 -16.36 -0.06 -2.10
CA PHE A 201 -15.22 -0.64 -2.79
C PHE A 201 -14.93 -2.09 -2.37
N ILE A 202 -14.91 -2.34 -1.05
CA ILE A 202 -14.64 -3.64 -0.47
C ILE A 202 -15.82 -4.56 -0.80
N ASN A 203 -15.55 -5.80 -1.22
CA ASN A 203 -16.59 -6.80 -1.47
C ASN A 203 -16.12 -8.21 -1.08
N ALA A 204 -17.08 -9.12 -0.87
CA ALA A 204 -16.80 -10.49 -0.39
C ALA A 204 -15.87 -11.27 -1.32
N LYS A 205 -16.00 -11.10 -2.64
CA LYS A 205 -15.14 -11.76 -3.64
C LYS A 205 -13.69 -11.30 -3.49
N MET A 206 -13.46 -10.00 -3.31
CA MET A 206 -12.14 -9.42 -3.10
C MET A 206 -11.49 -9.92 -1.80
N ILE A 207 -12.20 -9.90 -0.67
CA ILE A 207 -11.66 -10.35 0.62
C ILE A 207 -11.32 -11.84 0.59
N LYS A 208 -12.23 -12.66 0.04
CA LYS A 208 -11.98 -14.08 -0.14
C LYS A 208 -10.76 -14.34 -1.01
N TYR A 209 -10.65 -13.63 -2.14
CA TYR A 209 -9.49 -13.72 -3.02
C TYR A 209 -8.19 -13.43 -2.26
N PHE A 210 -8.14 -12.36 -1.46
CA PHE A 210 -6.93 -12.02 -0.70
C PHE A 210 -6.55 -13.09 0.32
N ILE A 211 -7.51 -13.59 1.11
CA ILE A 211 -7.22 -14.61 2.14
C ILE A 211 -6.77 -15.94 1.49
N GLU A 212 -7.42 -16.38 0.43
CA GLU A 212 -7.12 -17.67 -0.21
C GLU A 212 -5.81 -17.65 -1.02
N ASN A 213 -5.44 -16.51 -1.62
CA ASN A 213 -4.24 -16.40 -2.45
C ASN A 213 -2.98 -15.98 -1.67
N ASN A 214 -3.12 -15.53 -0.42
CA ASN A 214 -2.00 -15.07 0.40
C ASN A 214 -1.89 -15.91 1.69
N PRO A 215 -1.25 -17.09 1.64
CA PRO A 215 -1.13 -17.97 2.81
C PRO A 215 -0.30 -17.38 3.96
N GLU A 216 0.51 -16.35 3.69
CA GLU A 216 1.30 -15.62 4.69
C GLU A 216 0.55 -14.41 5.27
N LEU A 217 -0.70 -14.15 4.83
CA LEU A 217 -1.54 -13.10 5.41
C LEU A 217 -1.83 -13.44 6.87
N TYR A 218 -1.40 -12.56 7.78
CA TYR A 218 -1.64 -12.72 9.22
C TYR A 218 -2.30 -11.48 9.84
N TYR A 219 -2.47 -10.40 9.09
CA TYR A 219 -3.10 -9.18 9.56
C TYR A 219 -4.10 -8.66 8.52
N LEU A 220 -5.36 -8.48 8.94
CA LEU A 220 -6.45 -7.96 8.11
C LEU A 220 -7.26 -6.91 8.89
N ASN A 221 -7.24 -5.66 8.47
CA ASN A 221 -8.08 -4.62 9.06
C ASN A 221 -9.15 -4.18 8.04
N LEU A 222 -10.42 -4.40 8.37
CA LEU A 222 -11.57 -4.09 7.51
C LEU A 222 -12.48 -3.08 8.19
N SER A 223 -12.56 -1.91 7.60
CA SER A 223 -13.48 -0.85 7.97
C SER A 223 -14.43 -0.53 6.82
N THR A 224 -15.50 -1.32 6.72
CA THR A 224 -16.58 -1.16 5.73
C THR A 224 -17.90 -0.81 6.41
N TYR A 225 -18.81 -0.24 5.63
CA TYR A 225 -20.20 0.03 6.03
C TYR A 225 -21.15 -1.12 5.68
N ARG A 226 -20.64 -2.20 5.10
CA ARG A 226 -21.42 -3.42 4.85
C ARG A 226 -21.78 -4.07 6.18
N ARG A 227 -23.01 -4.55 6.29
CA ARG A 227 -23.49 -5.26 7.49
C ARG A 227 -23.23 -6.76 7.34
N HIS A 228 -22.91 -7.42 8.45
CA HIS A 228 -22.89 -8.88 8.57
C HIS A 228 -21.91 -9.62 7.64
N TYR A 229 -20.75 -9.05 7.36
CA TYR A 229 -19.71 -9.68 6.53
C TYR A 229 -18.63 -10.38 7.37
N GLU A 230 -18.56 -10.06 8.66
CA GLU A 230 -17.54 -10.49 9.62
C GLU A 230 -17.46 -12.01 9.70
N ARG A 231 -18.63 -12.66 9.81
CA ARG A 231 -18.75 -14.13 9.86
C ARG A 231 -18.18 -14.82 8.62
N ASP A 232 -18.46 -14.29 7.44
CA ASP A 232 -17.96 -14.87 6.18
C ASP A 232 -16.44 -14.70 6.06
N VAL A 233 -15.91 -13.57 6.51
CA VAL A 233 -14.47 -13.31 6.54
C VAL A 233 -13.77 -14.25 7.52
N ILE A 234 -14.26 -14.35 8.76
CA ILE A 234 -13.71 -15.26 9.78
C ILE A 234 -13.78 -16.71 9.31
N LYS A 235 -14.90 -17.13 8.72
CA LYS A 235 -15.02 -18.48 8.12
C LYS A 235 -13.98 -18.74 7.03
N THR A 236 -13.70 -17.73 6.21
CA THR A 236 -12.67 -17.82 5.17
C THR A 236 -11.27 -17.96 5.79
N ILE A 237 -10.97 -17.20 6.84
CA ILE A 237 -9.71 -17.30 7.60
C ILE A 237 -9.56 -18.69 8.22
N MET A 238 -10.59 -19.20 8.92
CA MET A 238 -10.57 -20.55 9.50
C MET A 238 -10.28 -21.62 8.45
N ASN A 239 -10.93 -21.54 7.28
CA ASN A 239 -10.68 -22.47 6.18
C ASN A 239 -9.25 -22.38 5.65
N GLN A 240 -8.68 -21.18 5.57
CA GLN A 240 -7.30 -20.98 5.15
C GLN A 240 -6.31 -21.56 6.16
N LEU A 241 -6.51 -21.29 7.46
CA LEU A 241 -5.67 -21.82 8.53
C LEU A 241 -5.76 -23.35 8.63
N LYS A 242 -6.89 -23.97 8.29
CA LYS A 242 -7.03 -25.43 8.19
C LYS A 242 -6.24 -26.01 7.00
N LYS A 243 -6.24 -25.32 5.86
CA LYS A 243 -5.55 -25.75 4.63
C LYS A 243 -4.04 -25.54 4.67
N ASN A 244 -3.56 -24.59 5.46
CA ASN A 244 -2.14 -24.27 5.51
C ASN A 244 -1.38 -25.40 6.21
N THR A 245 -0.89 -26.35 5.41
CA THR A 245 -0.07 -27.51 5.83
C THR A 245 1.43 -27.23 5.71
N ILE A 246 1.81 -26.07 5.18
CA ILE A 246 3.21 -25.69 4.92
C ILE A 246 3.78 -25.04 6.18
N GLY A 247 4.27 -25.87 7.09
CA GLY A 247 4.90 -25.41 8.32
C GLY A 247 3.90 -24.87 9.33
N CYS A 248 4.31 -24.89 10.59
CA CYS A 248 3.55 -24.36 11.71
C CYS A 248 3.65 -22.81 11.75
N SER A 249 3.21 -22.14 10.68
CA SER A 249 3.20 -20.67 10.57
C SER A 249 2.24 -20.19 9.46
N PRO A 250 1.52 -19.06 9.65
CA PRO A 250 1.38 -18.29 10.87
C PRO A 250 0.35 -18.92 11.83
N HIS A 251 0.69 -18.99 13.11
CA HIS A 251 -0.23 -19.44 14.16
C HIS A 251 -1.20 -18.34 14.58
N ASP A 252 -0.80 -17.08 14.46
CA ASP A 252 -1.62 -15.95 14.87
C ASP A 252 -2.18 -15.23 13.65
N PHE A 253 -3.50 -15.10 13.59
CA PHE A 253 -4.19 -14.26 12.63
C PHE A 253 -4.89 -13.12 13.36
N TYR A 254 -4.58 -11.91 12.96
CA TYR A 254 -5.19 -10.70 13.46
C TYR A 254 -6.23 -10.19 12.49
N ILE A 255 -7.45 -9.98 12.98
CA ILE A 255 -8.49 -9.29 12.23
C ILE A 255 -9.11 -8.16 13.05
N SER A 256 -9.34 -7.02 12.41
CA SER A 256 -10.12 -5.93 12.98
C SER A 256 -11.32 -5.60 12.09
N PHE A 257 -12.47 -5.40 12.71
CA PHE A 257 -13.69 -4.94 12.05
C PHE A 257 -14.11 -3.58 12.60
N ARG A 258 -14.70 -2.77 11.74
CA ARG A 258 -15.45 -1.59 12.18
C ARG A 258 -16.80 -2.00 12.75
N THR A 259 -17.15 -1.43 13.89
CA THR A 259 -18.46 -1.58 14.51
C THR A 259 -19.22 -0.25 14.61
N ILE A 260 -20.55 -0.35 14.72
CA ILE A 260 -21.49 0.80 14.77
C ILE A 260 -22.12 0.94 16.18
N GLY A 261 -22.22 -0.12 16.98
CA GLY A 261 -22.77 -0.06 18.34
C GLY A 261 -21.68 0.12 19.41
N ILE A 262 -21.98 0.69 20.58
CA ILE A 262 -21.00 0.96 21.67
C ILE A 262 -20.91 -0.20 22.68
N SER A 263 -21.91 -1.08 22.71
CA SER A 263 -21.96 -2.22 23.63
C SER A 263 -21.92 -3.53 22.85
N TYR A 264 -20.76 -4.17 22.78
CA TYR A 264 -20.66 -5.55 22.32
C TYR A 264 -20.50 -6.45 23.52
N ASN A 265 -21.38 -7.43 23.65
CA ASN A 265 -21.06 -8.61 24.42
C ASN A 265 -20.11 -9.44 23.56
N LEU A 266 -18.81 -9.37 23.82
CA LEU A 266 -17.78 -10.02 23.00
C LEU A 266 -17.91 -11.55 23.02
N GLU A 267 -18.44 -12.12 24.09
CA GLU A 267 -18.73 -13.55 24.19
C GLU A 267 -19.82 -13.98 23.21
N ASN A 268 -20.90 -13.20 23.08
CA ASN A 268 -21.93 -13.42 22.07
C ASN A 268 -21.37 -13.29 20.65
N GLU A 269 -20.48 -12.32 20.41
CA GLU A 269 -19.81 -12.19 19.11
C GLU A 269 -18.90 -13.40 18.83
N PHE A 270 -18.14 -13.86 19.82
CA PHE A 270 -17.38 -15.10 19.69
C PHE A 270 -18.30 -16.27 19.30
N HIS A 271 -19.42 -16.46 20.00
CA HIS A 271 -20.38 -17.50 19.67
C HIS A 271 -20.95 -17.31 18.25
N ASN A 272 -21.33 -16.10 17.84
CA ASN A 272 -21.82 -15.83 16.49
C ASN A 272 -20.82 -16.22 15.39
N HIS A 273 -19.54 -15.94 15.62
CA HIS A 273 -18.48 -16.19 14.66
C HIS A 273 -18.00 -17.65 14.65
N PHE A 274 -17.97 -18.32 15.80
CA PHE A 274 -17.34 -19.63 16.00
C PHE A 274 -18.33 -20.76 16.35
N PHE A 275 -19.64 -20.50 16.35
CA PHE A 275 -20.66 -21.53 16.61
C PHE A 275 -20.52 -22.74 15.69
N GLY A 276 -20.46 -23.93 16.30
CA GLY A 276 -20.31 -25.19 15.58
C GLY A 276 -18.90 -25.45 15.04
N THR A 277 -17.89 -24.74 15.55
CA THR A 277 -16.47 -24.98 15.24
C THR A 277 -15.71 -25.51 16.45
N ASP A 278 -14.52 -26.05 16.22
CA ASP A 278 -13.65 -26.57 17.28
C ASP A 278 -12.82 -25.48 17.99
N TYR A 279 -12.95 -24.22 17.56
CA TYR A 279 -12.26 -23.10 18.19
C TYR A 279 -12.81 -22.84 19.59
N ARG A 280 -11.91 -22.53 20.52
CA ARG A 280 -12.22 -22.23 21.92
C ARG A 280 -11.96 -20.76 22.20
N LEU A 281 -12.80 -20.16 23.02
CA LEU A 281 -12.55 -18.83 23.54
C LEU A 281 -11.36 -18.89 24.50
N LYS A 282 -10.31 -18.12 24.21
CA LYS A 282 -9.08 -18.07 25.00
C LYS A 282 -9.01 -16.84 25.88
N GLU A 283 -9.45 -15.70 25.36
CA GLU A 283 -9.29 -14.40 26.01
C GLU A 283 -10.38 -13.47 25.51
N ILE A 284 -10.90 -12.63 26.41
CA ILE A 284 -11.79 -11.52 26.13
C ILE A 284 -11.21 -10.31 26.83
N ASP A 285 -11.25 -9.18 26.15
CA ASP A 285 -10.80 -7.92 26.71
C ASP A 285 -11.72 -6.78 26.26
N GLU A 286 -12.45 -6.23 27.24
CA GLU A 286 -13.41 -5.15 27.07
C GLU A 286 -12.88 -3.80 27.59
N GLU A 287 -11.73 -3.78 28.27
CA GLU A 287 -11.23 -2.61 29.00
C GLU A 287 -10.33 -1.69 28.16
N PHE A 288 -9.80 -2.16 27.02
CA PHE A 288 -8.93 -1.36 26.15
C PHE A 288 -9.72 -0.49 25.16
N ASP A 289 -9.04 0.55 24.64
CA ASP A 289 -9.53 1.44 23.57
C ASP A 289 -10.11 0.69 22.35
N ILE A 290 -9.67 -0.55 22.13
CA ILE A 290 -10.18 -1.42 21.07
C ILE A 290 -10.50 -2.81 21.66
N PRO A 291 -11.78 -3.10 21.96
CA PRO A 291 -12.18 -4.39 22.53
C PRO A 291 -11.86 -5.54 21.58
N TYR A 292 -11.49 -6.68 22.15
CA TYR A 292 -11.13 -7.86 21.38
C TYR A 292 -11.40 -9.18 22.10
N TYR A 293 -11.45 -10.25 21.31
CA TYR A 293 -11.41 -11.60 21.84
C TYR A 293 -10.45 -12.47 21.02
N LYS A 294 -9.94 -13.55 21.62
CA LYS A 294 -9.07 -14.53 20.98
C LYS A 294 -9.74 -15.88 20.93
N ALA A 295 -9.76 -16.48 19.74
CA ALA A 295 -10.23 -17.83 19.51
C ALA A 295 -9.01 -18.72 19.18
N SER A 296 -8.82 -19.84 19.89
CA SER A 296 -7.72 -20.77 19.64
C SER A 296 -8.17 -22.16 19.18
N LEU A 297 -7.35 -22.82 18.38
CA LEU A 297 -7.52 -24.20 17.94
C LEU A 297 -6.14 -24.91 17.95
N PRO A 298 -5.96 -26.04 18.65
CA PRO A 298 -4.69 -26.76 18.63
C PRO A 298 -4.35 -27.26 17.22
N CYS A 299 -3.10 -27.07 16.81
CA CYS A 299 -2.58 -27.57 15.55
C CYS A 299 -2.31 -29.07 15.66
N GLY A 300 -2.98 -29.88 14.84
CA GLY A 300 -2.81 -31.34 14.84
C GLY A 300 -1.39 -31.82 14.48
N SER A 301 -0.52 -30.96 13.93
CA SER A 301 0.84 -31.33 13.50
C SER A 301 1.94 -30.99 14.50
N CYS A 302 1.85 -29.85 15.20
CA CYS A 302 2.89 -29.39 16.14
C CYS A 302 2.36 -29.09 17.54
N ASN A 303 1.06 -29.28 17.79
CA ASN A 303 0.39 -29.00 19.06
C ASN A 303 0.42 -27.53 19.52
N GLU A 304 1.02 -26.63 18.74
CA GLU A 304 0.91 -25.18 18.91
C GLU A 304 -0.53 -24.70 18.64
N GLU A 305 -0.96 -23.64 19.31
CA GLU A 305 -2.28 -23.08 19.12
C GLU A 305 -2.35 -22.19 17.89
N LYS A 306 -3.33 -22.42 17.01
CA LYS A 306 -3.74 -21.46 15.97
C LYS A 306 -4.71 -20.47 16.59
N VAL A 307 -4.31 -19.21 16.73
CA VAL A 307 -5.09 -18.15 17.35
C VAL A 307 -5.62 -17.18 16.30
N ILE A 308 -6.91 -16.86 16.37
CA ILE A 308 -7.53 -15.75 15.66
C ILE A 308 -7.86 -14.69 16.70
N THR A 309 -7.22 -13.53 16.61
CA THR A 309 -7.54 -12.34 17.40
C THR A 309 -8.51 -11.49 16.61
N VAL A 310 -9.70 -11.25 17.16
CA VAL A 310 -10.72 -10.41 16.53
C VAL A 310 -10.88 -9.14 17.34
N ARG A 311 -10.56 -8.00 16.73
CA ARG A 311 -10.78 -6.66 17.30
C ARG A 311 -12.04 -6.02 16.72
N MET A 312 -12.76 -5.33 17.58
CA MET A 312 -13.96 -4.59 17.24
C MET A 312 -13.68 -3.10 17.46
N SER A 313 -13.29 -2.40 16.40
CA SER A 313 -12.99 -0.97 16.46
C SER A 313 -14.28 -0.15 16.36
N HIS A 314 -14.59 0.53 17.45
CA HIS A 314 -15.67 1.51 17.53
C HIS A 314 -15.27 2.78 16.78
N TYR A 315 -16.06 3.16 15.79
CA TYR A 315 -15.93 4.47 15.16
C TYR A 315 -17.21 5.25 15.38
N ASN A 316 -17.07 6.46 15.93
CA ASN A 316 -18.19 7.36 16.17
C ASN A 316 -18.92 7.61 14.83
N ILE A 317 -20.19 7.20 14.75
CA ILE A 317 -21.02 7.25 13.51
C ILE A 317 -21.15 8.69 13.00
N ASN A 318 -20.98 9.65 13.90
CA ASN A 318 -21.12 11.08 13.65
C ASN A 318 -19.82 11.72 13.15
N HIS A 319 -19.05 11.08 12.27
CA HIS A 319 -18.06 11.80 11.46
C HIS A 319 -18.66 12.15 10.09
N PRO A 320 -19.45 13.25 9.98
CA PRO A 320 -19.82 13.80 8.67
C PRO A 320 -18.57 14.16 7.84
N HIS A 321 -17.42 14.30 8.50
CA HIS A 321 -16.12 14.60 7.91
C HIS A 321 -15.34 13.38 7.41
N PHE A 322 -15.89 12.15 7.40
CA PHE A 322 -15.08 11.01 6.94
C PHE A 322 -14.64 11.20 5.49
N CYS A 323 -15.49 11.77 4.63
CA CYS A 323 -15.13 12.09 3.25
C CYS A 323 -14.31 13.40 3.11
N GLU A 324 -14.09 14.13 4.20
CA GLU A 324 -13.24 15.33 4.25
C GLU A 324 -11.83 14.92 4.72
N LEU A 325 -10.83 15.80 4.53
CA LEU A 325 -9.51 15.55 5.09
C LEU A 325 -9.63 15.47 6.62
N PRO A 326 -8.90 14.58 7.31
CA PRO A 326 -8.74 14.74 8.74
C PRO A 326 -8.15 16.14 8.97
N GLU A 327 -8.84 16.97 9.76
CA GLU A 327 -8.17 18.08 10.44
C GLU A 327 -6.99 17.44 11.17
N ASP A 328 -5.79 18.00 11.03
CA ASP A 328 -4.55 17.40 11.53
C ASP A 328 -4.73 16.95 12.99
N ASP A 329 -5.02 15.66 13.21
CA ASP A 329 -4.90 15.05 14.52
C ASP A 329 -3.40 14.98 14.77
N ASP A 330 -2.90 15.96 15.53
CA ASP A 330 -1.51 16.06 15.96
C ASP A 330 -1.00 14.71 16.49
N ALA A 331 0.23 14.39 16.08
CA ALA A 331 0.96 13.15 16.29
C ALA A 331 1.06 12.64 17.74
#